data_AF-A0A0A5GJ86-F1
#
_entry.id   AF-A0A0A5GJ86-F1
#
_cell.length_a   1.000
_cell.length_b   1.000
_cell.length_c   1.000
_cell.angle_alpha   90.00
_cell.angle_beta   90.00
_cell.angle_gamma   90.00
#
_symmetry.space_group_name_H-M   'P 1'
#
loop_
_entity.id
_entity.type
_entity.pdbx_description
1 polymer ?
#
loop_
_entity_poly.entity_id
_entity_poly.type
_entity_poly.pdbx_seq_one_letter_code
_entity_poly.pdbx_strand_id
1 'polypeptide(L)'
;MNIIKWSMKVIGILSVLGVVAYNVIEGEEILTIHEESSSCISLCGSTPEDEAIVSIVVPDQYRDIEESLYNELPEKNVMNRDHNETGVTDRTTAMIEPETLSTATKPTTPATVITGENDKMKTLMSKHLKLQGFTVKLEVSAPSQETPPTTTNGISVTPNEAQLQQLTNDNTKDDYPRYVEAMQQAIHEYDTEKNVWMWKSEPVTEEAQETIVFLAEQHVTHLYLRFDPHVSTEDYETFITLANEQEITVHALMGSPLWGTSERSDDAHKRVNLVATYNSKVSEKAQFVGIHFDVEPYSLDQWDVNKKEAIKEWRQAAESYVPYARERGFVVGSALPFWLDNKEVSQYDPELYKDFIDLNDYVSIMAYRDTALGSNSITSIADGEVAYGGREKVEIGIELKPYKVDYVSFSGKSLTETELETAKVRRYFVEAEAAGLKGITIHDYTEWKNKQ
;
A
#
# COMPACT_ATOMS: atom_id res chain seq x y z
N MET A 1 -27.87 44.01 13.51
CA MET A 1 -28.34 43.10 12.45
C MET A 1 -27.89 43.68 11.13
N ASN A 2 -27.09 42.89 10.39
CA ASN A 2 -26.71 43.01 8.97
C ASN A 2 -25.72 44.12 8.57
N ILE A 3 -24.78 43.95 7.62
CA ILE A 3 -23.94 42.84 7.10
C ILE A 3 -23.10 43.50 5.99
N ILE A 4 -21.78 43.24 6.00
CA ILE A 4 -20.85 43.10 4.85
C ILE A 4 -20.59 44.29 3.89
N LYS A 5 -19.32 44.72 3.80
CA LYS A 5 -18.50 44.63 2.57
C LYS A 5 -17.00 44.80 2.84
N TRP A 6 -16.23 43.87 2.28
CA TRP A 6 -14.77 43.78 2.29
C TRP A 6 -14.12 44.85 1.40
N SER A 7 -12.91 45.28 1.78
CA SER A 7 -11.94 45.89 0.87
C SER A 7 -10.54 45.32 1.14
N MET A 8 -10.01 44.61 0.14
CA MET A 8 -8.61 44.19 0.03
C MET A 8 -7.67 45.42 0.03
N LYS A 9 -6.54 45.29 0.73
CA LYS A 9 -5.31 45.97 0.36
C LYS A 9 -4.09 45.11 0.72
N VAL A 10 -3.30 44.83 -0.32
CA VAL A 10 -1.99 44.17 -0.31
C VAL A 10 -0.98 45.04 0.42
N ILE A 11 -0.22 44.45 1.34
CA ILE A 11 1.11 44.93 1.77
C ILE A 11 1.97 43.67 2.01
N GLY A 12 3.04 43.52 1.23
CA GLY A 12 4.10 42.56 1.53
C GLY A 12 5.08 43.14 2.56
N ILE A 13 5.82 42.25 3.24
CA ILE A 13 7.23 42.39 3.64
C ILE A 13 7.66 41.08 4.35
N LEU A 14 8.96 40.81 4.18
CA LEU A 14 9.83 39.75 4.64
C LEU A 14 9.61 39.12 6.04
N SER A 15 10.15 37.90 6.10
CA SER A 15 10.92 37.24 7.18
C SER A 15 10.19 36.49 8.30
N VAL A 16 10.45 35.18 8.32
CA VAL A 16 10.80 34.30 9.46
C VAL A 16 9.82 34.27 10.62
N LEU A 17 9.03 33.20 10.70
CA LEU A 17 8.70 32.38 11.89
C LEU A 17 7.45 31.53 11.60
N GLY A 18 7.47 30.30 12.11
CA GLY A 18 6.59 29.20 11.72
C GLY A 18 5.09 29.43 11.88
N VAL A 19 4.33 28.70 11.06
CA VAL A 19 2.89 28.55 11.22
C VAL A 19 2.64 27.22 11.92
N VAL A 20 2.34 27.33 13.21
CA VAL A 20 1.63 26.34 14.02
C VAL A 20 0.20 26.26 13.51
N ALA A 21 -0.25 25.08 13.08
CA ALA A 21 -1.67 24.80 12.91
C ALA A 21 -2.27 24.47 14.28
N TYR A 22 -3.14 25.35 14.77
CA TYR A 22 -3.96 25.11 15.96
C TYR A 22 -5.17 24.24 15.59
N ASN A 23 -5.42 23.19 16.38
CA ASN A 23 -6.79 22.79 16.68
C ASN A 23 -6.94 22.49 18.18
N VAL A 24 -7.95 23.11 18.76
CA VAL A 24 -8.23 23.15 20.19
C VAL A 24 -9.08 21.94 20.56
N ILE A 25 -8.47 20.93 21.19
CA ILE A 25 -9.09 20.09 22.21
C ILE A 25 -8.04 19.91 23.31
N GLU A 26 -8.47 20.05 24.56
CA GLU A 26 -7.64 20.22 25.75
C GLU A 26 -6.55 19.15 25.94
N GLY A 27 -5.29 19.60 25.91
CA GLY A 27 -4.18 19.13 26.74
C GLY A 27 -3.53 17.79 26.39
N GLU A 28 -2.49 17.82 25.55
CA GLU A 28 -1.10 17.41 25.86
C GLU A 28 -0.19 17.60 24.62
N GLU A 29 1.05 18.03 24.85
CA GLU A 29 2.05 18.37 23.82
C GLU A 29 2.60 17.13 23.09
N ILE A 30 2.76 17.19 21.77
CA ILE A 30 3.61 16.25 21.01
C ILE A 30 4.55 17.04 20.10
N LEU A 31 5.77 17.28 20.59
CA LEU A 31 7.03 17.34 19.85
C LEU A 31 8.15 17.74 20.83
N THR A 32 8.68 16.76 21.57
CA THR A 32 9.87 16.96 22.40
C THR A 32 11.09 16.56 21.59
N ILE A 33 11.79 17.54 21.01
CA ILE A 33 13.15 17.36 20.50
C ILE A 33 14.06 17.25 21.72
N HIS A 34 14.53 16.05 22.05
CA HIS A 34 15.58 15.88 23.05
C HIS A 34 16.93 16.31 22.46
N GLU A 35 17.42 17.49 22.88
CA GLU A 35 18.82 17.87 22.75
C GLU A 35 19.66 17.01 23.71
N GLU A 36 20.10 15.84 23.26
CA GLU A 36 21.33 15.24 23.75
C GLU A 36 22.22 14.87 22.56
N SER A 37 23.54 14.97 22.78
CA SER A 37 24.58 15.12 21.77
C SER A 37 24.76 13.90 20.84
N SER A 38 23.83 13.73 19.90
CA SER A 38 23.91 13.01 18.61
C SER A 38 22.52 13.08 17.97
N SER A 39 22.35 13.83 16.87
CA SER A 39 21.05 14.17 16.28
C SER A 39 20.38 13.03 15.51
N CYS A 40 19.24 12.52 16.01
CA CYS A 40 18.34 11.61 15.30
C CYS A 40 17.06 12.36 14.86
N ILE A 41 16.56 12.10 13.64
CA ILE A 41 15.24 12.53 13.17
C ILE A 41 14.24 11.40 13.47
N SER A 42 13.10 11.73 14.08
CA SER A 42 12.01 10.78 14.36
C SER A 42 10.92 10.92 13.32
N LEU A 43 10.61 9.84 12.58
CA LEU A 43 9.43 9.74 11.74
C LEU A 43 8.34 8.98 12.51
N CYS A 44 7.15 9.56 12.64
CA CYS A 44 5.99 8.95 13.31
C CYS A 44 4.86 8.69 12.30
N GLY A 45 4.24 7.51 12.36
CA GLY A 45 2.96 7.20 11.72
C GLY A 45 1.77 7.65 12.58
N SER A 46 0.54 7.65 12.04
CA SER A 46 -0.62 8.32 12.65
C SER A 46 -1.39 7.50 13.73
N THR A 47 -1.44 8.04 14.96
CA THR A 47 -2.43 7.89 16.07
C THR A 47 -2.43 6.60 16.93
N PRO A 48 -2.83 6.70 18.23
CA PRO A 48 -2.07 6.08 19.31
C PRO A 48 -2.71 4.79 19.84
N GLU A 49 -2.01 3.69 19.60
CA GLU A 49 -1.84 2.53 20.50
C GLU A 49 -0.74 1.58 19.97
N ASP A 50 -0.41 1.68 18.67
CA ASP A 50 0.61 0.86 17.97
C ASP A 50 1.67 1.67 17.18
N GLU A 51 2.01 2.90 17.60
CA GLU A 51 2.98 3.73 16.87
C GLU A 51 4.39 3.10 16.86
N ALA A 52 4.85 2.71 15.67
CA ALA A 52 6.25 2.40 15.43
C ALA A 52 7.03 3.71 15.29
N ILE A 53 7.84 4.04 16.29
CA ILE A 53 8.69 5.24 16.26
C ILE A 53 9.97 4.89 15.50
N VAL A 54 10.23 5.59 14.40
CA VAL A 54 11.44 5.35 13.59
C VAL A 54 12.44 6.47 13.83
N SER A 55 13.59 6.13 14.40
CA SER A 55 14.71 7.06 14.52
C SER A 55 15.74 6.84 13.41
N ILE A 56 16.01 7.89 12.64
CA ILE A 56 17.02 7.90 11.57
C ILE A 56 18.15 8.84 11.98
N VAL A 57 19.39 8.36 11.93
CA VAL A 57 20.56 9.23 12.12
C VAL A 57 20.83 10.02 10.85
N VAL A 58 20.74 11.36 10.92
CA VAL A 58 20.89 12.26 9.77
C VAL A 58 22.13 13.15 9.91
N PRO A 59 23.00 13.24 8.88
CA PRO A 59 24.11 14.20 8.85
C PRO A 59 23.63 15.65 8.85
N ASP A 60 24.34 16.52 9.57
CA ASP A 60 23.99 17.95 9.73
C ASP A 60 23.77 18.70 8.41
N GLN A 61 24.49 18.34 7.34
CA GLN A 61 24.39 19.00 6.04
C GLN A 61 23.14 18.62 5.22
N TYR A 62 22.37 17.62 5.66
CA TYR A 62 21.11 17.18 5.05
C TYR A 62 19.90 17.45 5.95
N ARG A 63 20.08 18.23 7.03
CA ARG A 63 19.03 18.54 8.01
C ARG A 63 17.84 19.31 7.41
N ASP A 64 18.06 20.02 6.30
CA ASP A 64 17.03 20.85 5.64
C ASP A 64 16.27 20.12 4.51
N ILE A 65 16.55 18.83 4.25
CA ILE A 65 16.02 18.09 3.09
C ILE A 65 14.61 17.48 3.30
N GLU A 66 14.05 17.57 4.51
CA GLU A 66 12.63 17.26 4.74
C GLU A 66 11.68 18.21 3.97
N GLU A 67 11.98 19.50 3.89
CA GLU A 67 11.07 20.48 3.26
C GLU A 67 11.01 20.37 1.72
N SER A 68 12.06 19.86 1.05
CA SER A 68 12.08 19.78 -0.41
C SER A 68 11.44 18.51 -0.96
N LEU A 69 11.51 17.39 -0.24
CA LEU A 69 10.96 16.11 -0.69
C LEU A 69 9.42 16.08 -0.64
N TYR A 70 8.80 16.83 0.28
CA TYR A 70 7.34 17.02 0.33
C TYR A 70 6.78 17.87 -0.82
N ASN A 71 7.62 18.64 -1.53
CA ASN A 71 7.18 19.63 -2.51
C ASN A 71 7.36 19.23 -3.98
N GLU A 72 7.95 18.05 -4.28
CA GLU A 72 8.10 17.56 -5.65
C GLU A 72 6.94 16.63 -6.07
N LEU A 73 5.71 17.12 -5.98
CA LEU A 73 4.65 16.61 -6.85
C LEU A 73 4.87 17.22 -8.24
N PRO A 74 4.80 16.44 -9.34
CA PRO A 74 4.75 17.04 -10.66
C PRO A 74 3.47 17.90 -10.75
N GLU A 75 3.64 19.23 -10.79
CA GLU A 75 2.58 20.13 -11.20
C GLU A 75 1.94 19.58 -12.49
N LYS A 76 0.60 19.59 -12.54
CA LYS A 76 -0.21 19.26 -13.73
C LYS A 76 0.26 20.12 -14.92
N ASN A 77 1.26 19.69 -15.66
CA ASN A 77 1.71 20.34 -16.87
C ASN A 77 1.54 19.42 -18.08
N VAL A 78 0.42 19.67 -18.74
CA VAL A 78 0.10 19.27 -20.11
C VAL A 78 1.10 19.95 -21.07
N MET A 79 1.80 19.14 -21.87
CA MET A 79 2.48 19.49 -23.14
C MET A 79 3.58 20.57 -23.10
N ASN A 80 4.84 20.23 -23.42
CA ASN A 80 5.39 20.25 -24.80
C ASN A 80 6.89 19.87 -24.76
N ARG A 81 7.31 18.94 -25.62
CA ARG A 81 8.74 18.66 -25.87
C ARG A 81 9.24 19.61 -26.95
N ASP A 82 10.42 20.19 -26.75
CA ASP A 82 11.30 20.57 -27.85
C ASP A 82 12.74 20.14 -27.54
N HIS A 83 13.36 19.53 -28.54
CA HIS A 83 14.75 19.10 -28.57
C HIS A 83 15.68 20.30 -28.81
N ASN A 84 16.87 20.29 -28.19
CA ASN A 84 18.15 20.45 -28.93
C ASN A 84 19.40 20.23 -28.06
N GLU A 85 20.17 19.23 -28.48
CA GLU A 85 21.61 19.22 -28.80
C GLU A 85 22.71 19.91 -27.95
N THR A 86 23.63 19.04 -27.51
CA THR A 86 25.11 19.08 -27.63
C THR A 86 25.97 20.00 -26.74
N GLY A 87 27.05 19.41 -26.22
CA GLY A 87 28.22 20.14 -25.72
C GLY A 87 29.19 19.26 -24.91
N VAL A 88 30.17 18.67 -25.58
CA VAL A 88 31.35 18.01 -24.98
C VAL A 88 32.43 19.07 -24.67
N THR A 89 33.30 18.79 -23.68
CA THR A 89 34.72 19.17 -23.44
C THR A 89 34.93 19.53 -21.96
N ASP A 90 36.06 19.32 -21.27
CA ASP A 90 37.36 18.70 -21.55
C ASP A 90 37.93 18.21 -20.19
N ARG A 91 38.81 17.21 -20.20
CA ARG A 91 39.53 16.73 -19.00
C ARG A 91 40.86 17.47 -18.87
N THR A 92 41.18 17.97 -17.68
CA THR A 92 42.55 18.32 -17.30
C THR A 92 42.96 17.60 -16.03
N THR A 93 44.10 16.90 -16.16
CA THR A 93 44.77 16.11 -15.13
C THR A 93 45.60 17.02 -14.22
N ALA A 94 45.53 16.85 -12.91
CA ALA A 94 46.52 17.36 -11.97
C ALA A 94 47.04 16.19 -11.11
N MET A 95 48.37 16.04 -11.08
CA MET A 95 49.09 15.08 -10.26
C MET A 95 49.18 15.59 -8.82
N ILE A 96 49.00 14.69 -7.84
CA ILE A 96 49.26 14.94 -6.42
C ILE A 96 50.24 13.85 -5.93
N GLU A 97 51.33 14.30 -5.29
CA GLU A 97 52.35 13.49 -4.62
C GLU A 97 51.86 12.92 -3.26
N PRO A 98 52.51 11.88 -2.69
CA PRO A 98 51.89 11.00 -1.72
C PRO A 98 52.09 11.46 -0.26
N GLU A 99 51.00 11.56 0.50
CA GLU A 99 51.07 11.68 1.96
C GLU A 99 50.65 10.37 2.66
N THR A 100 51.64 9.83 3.38
CA THR A 100 51.59 9.09 4.65
C THR A 100 50.49 8.04 4.90
N LEU A 101 50.97 6.80 4.99
CA LEU A 101 50.29 5.61 5.49
C LEU A 101 49.70 5.84 6.90
N SER A 102 48.38 6.02 6.98
CA SER A 102 47.61 5.83 8.21
C SER A 102 47.18 4.37 8.29
N THR A 103 47.23 3.80 9.50
CA THR A 103 46.89 2.41 9.80
C THR A 103 45.45 2.10 9.37
N ALA A 104 45.30 1.44 8.22
CA ALA A 104 44.00 1.06 7.68
C ALA A 104 43.30 0.06 8.61
N THR A 105 42.31 0.54 9.35
CA THR A 105 41.14 -0.27 9.72
C THR A 105 40.63 -0.92 8.44
N LYS A 106 40.36 -2.24 8.45
CA LYS A 106 39.75 -2.91 7.29
C LYS A 106 38.57 -2.06 6.79
N PRO A 107 38.46 -1.75 5.49
CA PRO A 107 37.32 -1.01 4.99
C PRO A 107 36.06 -1.81 5.35
N THR A 108 35.25 -1.25 6.24
CA THR A 108 33.95 -1.80 6.58
C THR A 108 33.07 -1.64 5.36
N THR A 109 32.46 -2.74 4.88
CA THR A 109 31.48 -2.69 3.80
C THR A 109 30.38 -1.67 4.14
N PRO A 110 30.06 -0.70 3.25
CA PRO A 110 28.96 0.23 3.45
C PRO A 110 27.67 -0.55 3.73
N ALA A 111 27.03 -0.28 4.86
CA ALA A 111 25.81 -0.97 5.26
C ALA A 111 24.98 -0.12 6.24
N THR A 112 23.67 -0.29 6.16
CA THR A 112 22.72 0.19 7.18
C THR A 112 22.47 -0.90 8.21
N VAL A 113 22.50 -0.53 9.48
CA VAL A 113 22.11 -1.39 10.60
C VAL A 113 20.70 -1.00 11.03
N ILE A 114 19.82 -1.99 11.19
CA ILE A 114 18.46 -1.80 11.69
C ILE A 114 18.30 -2.62 12.97
N THR A 115 17.82 -1.97 14.03
CA THR A 115 17.60 -2.56 15.36
C THR A 115 16.22 -2.17 15.91
N GLY A 116 15.72 -2.92 16.90
CA GLY A 116 14.42 -2.67 17.55
C GLY A 116 13.55 -3.93 17.68
N GLU A 117 12.39 -3.78 18.32
CA GLU A 117 11.51 -4.91 18.67
C GLU A 117 10.41 -5.19 17.64
N ASN A 118 10.08 -4.23 16.76
CA ASN A 118 9.05 -4.41 15.73
C ASN A 118 9.61 -5.13 14.48
N ASP A 119 9.47 -6.46 14.43
CA ASP A 119 10.02 -7.29 13.35
C ASP A 119 9.45 -6.93 11.97
N LYS A 120 8.14 -6.67 11.85
CA LYS A 120 7.49 -6.26 10.58
C LYS A 120 8.11 -4.97 10.03
N MET A 121 8.27 -3.94 10.87
CA MET A 121 8.88 -2.68 10.41
C MET A 121 10.34 -2.89 9.99
N LYS A 122 11.12 -3.69 10.74
CA LYS A 122 12.51 -3.98 10.37
C LYS A 122 12.63 -4.68 9.02
N THR A 123 11.80 -5.68 8.75
CA THR A 123 11.82 -6.41 7.47
C THR A 123 11.40 -5.51 6.30
N LEU A 124 10.38 -4.67 6.48
CA LEU A 124 9.96 -3.68 5.48
C LEU A 124 11.06 -2.65 5.19
N MET A 125 11.71 -2.09 6.20
CA MET A 125 12.83 -1.17 6.02
C MET A 125 14.00 -1.81 5.29
N SER A 126 14.36 -3.04 5.68
CA SER A 126 15.36 -3.83 4.97
C SER A 126 14.97 -4.05 3.51
N LYS A 127 13.70 -4.39 3.23
CA LYS A 127 13.17 -4.60 1.87
C LYS A 127 13.33 -3.34 1.03
N HIS A 128 12.80 -2.20 1.46
CA HIS A 128 12.81 -0.97 0.66
C HIS A 128 14.23 -0.41 0.45
N LEU A 129 15.10 -0.50 1.46
CA LEU A 129 16.51 -0.14 1.29
C LEU A 129 17.20 -1.02 0.25
N LYS A 130 16.96 -2.34 0.26
CA LYS A 130 17.53 -3.27 -0.73
C LYS A 130 16.97 -3.03 -2.13
N LEU A 131 15.69 -2.70 -2.27
CA LEU A 131 15.07 -2.33 -3.56
C LEU A 131 15.76 -1.10 -4.17
N GLN A 132 16.21 -0.15 -3.34
CA GLN A 132 17.01 0.99 -3.77
C GLN A 132 18.52 0.69 -3.90
N GLY A 133 18.95 -0.55 -3.66
CA GLY A 133 20.34 -1.00 -3.83
C GLY A 133 21.24 -0.80 -2.62
N PHE A 134 20.70 -0.46 -1.45
CA PHE A 134 21.48 -0.34 -0.22
C PHE A 134 21.72 -1.69 0.44
N THR A 135 22.89 -1.86 1.04
CA THR A 135 23.22 -3.05 1.84
C THR A 135 22.68 -2.88 3.26
N VAL A 136 22.01 -3.90 3.78
CA VAL A 136 21.37 -3.87 5.11
C VAL A 136 21.83 -5.05 5.96
N LYS A 137 22.08 -4.79 7.25
CA LYS A 137 22.29 -5.79 8.29
C LYS A 137 21.18 -5.65 9.33
N LEU A 138 20.44 -6.74 9.54
CA LEU A 138 19.49 -6.85 10.64
C LEU A 138 20.23 -7.41 11.85
N GLU A 139 20.20 -6.70 12.99
CA GLU A 139 20.65 -7.30 14.25
C GLU A 139 19.49 -8.03 14.91
N VAL A 140 19.76 -9.28 15.29
CA VAL A 140 18.83 -10.06 16.11
C VAL A 140 19.02 -9.60 17.54
N SER A 141 17.97 -9.04 18.15
CA SER A 141 17.94 -8.72 19.57
C SER A 141 18.29 -9.99 20.34
N ALA A 142 19.34 -9.97 21.17
CA ALA A 142 19.57 -11.04 22.12
C ALA A 142 18.37 -11.08 23.09
N PRO A 143 17.89 -12.27 23.53
CA PRO A 143 16.77 -12.35 24.47
C PRO A 143 17.18 -11.61 25.76
N SER A 144 16.53 -10.48 26.02
CA SER A 144 16.78 -9.65 27.20
C SER A 144 16.23 -10.35 28.44
N GLN A 145 17.06 -10.43 29.48
CA GLN A 145 16.62 -10.81 30.81
C GLN A 145 15.89 -9.62 31.45
N GLU A 146 14.62 -9.82 31.78
CA GLU A 146 13.81 -9.13 32.80
C GLU A 146 14.11 -7.63 33.07
N THR A 147 13.43 -6.76 32.33
CA THR A 147 12.89 -5.49 32.85
C THR A 147 11.52 -5.24 32.21
N PRO A 148 10.53 -4.70 32.94
CA PRO A 148 9.20 -4.48 32.39
C PRO A 148 9.25 -3.45 31.24
N PRO A 149 8.53 -3.68 30.13
CA PRO A 149 8.65 -2.84 28.95
C PRO A 149 8.09 -1.45 29.24
N THR A 150 8.93 -0.44 29.03
CA THR A 150 8.42 0.91 28.78
C THR A 150 8.03 0.90 27.31
N THR A 151 6.73 0.96 27.04
CA THR A 151 6.08 0.73 25.75
C THR A 151 6.41 1.82 24.73
N THR A 152 7.55 1.68 24.05
CA THR A 152 7.80 2.34 22.76
C THR A 152 8.40 1.31 21.82
N ASN A 153 7.62 0.90 20.82
CA ASN A 153 8.01 0.01 19.72
C ASN A 153 9.01 0.71 18.77
N GLY A 154 10.13 1.17 19.30
CA GLY A 154 11.10 1.97 18.57
C GLY A 154 11.95 1.12 17.61
N ILE A 155 12.08 1.59 16.37
CA ILE A 155 13.05 1.10 15.40
C ILE A 155 14.15 2.15 15.22
N SER A 156 15.40 1.71 15.28
CA SER A 156 16.56 2.56 14.98
C SER A 156 17.20 2.12 13.66
N VAL A 157 17.44 3.10 12.79
CA VAL A 157 18.04 2.90 11.48
C VAL A 157 19.29 3.74 11.39
N THR A 158 20.44 3.07 11.44
CA THR A 158 21.74 3.73 11.54
C THR A 158 22.65 3.32 10.38
N PRO A 159 22.98 4.23 9.44
CA PRO A 159 24.03 3.98 8.47
C PRO A 159 25.39 3.91 9.18
N ASN A 160 26.23 2.94 8.80
CA ASN A 160 27.61 2.92 9.29
C ASN A 160 28.45 4.04 8.66
N GLU A 161 29.64 4.30 9.19
CA GLU A 161 30.49 5.42 8.74
C GLU A 161 30.76 5.41 7.22
N ALA A 162 31.02 4.23 6.64
CA ALA A 162 31.25 4.09 5.21
C ALA A 162 29.98 4.36 4.37
N GLN A 163 28.81 3.91 4.84
CA GLN A 163 27.52 4.21 4.22
C GLN A 163 27.20 5.70 4.35
N LEU A 164 27.48 6.30 5.50
CA LEU A 164 27.27 7.72 5.73
C LEU A 164 28.10 8.55 4.74
N GLN A 165 29.40 8.24 4.62
CA GLN A 165 30.28 8.88 3.64
C GLN A 165 29.75 8.73 2.21
N GLN A 166 29.18 7.57 1.85
CA GLN A 166 28.55 7.39 0.54
C GLN A 166 27.29 8.26 0.39
N LEU A 167 26.40 8.29 1.38
CA LEU A 167 25.17 9.08 1.34
C LEU A 167 25.47 10.59 1.25
N THR A 168 26.57 11.04 1.84
CA THR A 168 26.93 12.47 1.93
C THR A 168 27.95 12.95 0.89
N ASN A 169 28.41 12.08 -0.01
CA ASN A 169 29.42 12.45 -1.00
C ASN A 169 28.78 13.24 -2.17
N ASP A 170 29.42 14.33 -2.57
CA ASP A 170 28.96 15.20 -3.66
C ASP A 170 28.81 14.48 -5.01
N ASN A 171 29.49 13.34 -5.21
CA ASN A 171 29.37 12.54 -6.43
C ASN A 171 28.16 11.58 -6.42
N THR A 172 27.47 11.45 -5.28
CA THR A 172 26.35 10.53 -5.04
C THR A 172 25.16 11.28 -4.43
N LYS A 173 24.92 12.52 -4.88
CA LYS A 173 23.86 13.40 -4.34
C LYS A 173 22.46 12.78 -4.33
N ASP A 174 22.20 11.81 -5.21
CA ASP A 174 20.91 11.12 -5.30
C ASP A 174 20.75 9.97 -4.28
N ASP A 175 21.83 9.52 -3.62
CA ASP A 175 21.78 8.39 -2.69
C ASP A 175 21.05 8.74 -1.39
N TYR A 176 21.25 9.94 -0.82
CA TYR A 176 20.53 10.32 0.40
C TYR A 176 19.02 10.47 0.19
N PRO A 177 18.51 11.17 -0.84
CA PRO A 177 17.09 11.19 -1.16
C PRO A 177 16.50 9.79 -1.38
N ARG A 178 17.18 8.91 -2.14
CA ARG A 178 16.76 7.51 -2.34
C ARG A 178 16.70 6.71 -1.03
N TYR A 179 17.61 7.01 -0.10
CA TYR A 179 17.62 6.39 1.22
C TYR A 179 16.40 6.80 2.04
N VAL A 180 16.11 8.10 2.12
CA VAL A 180 14.93 8.62 2.82
C VAL A 180 13.64 8.11 2.18
N GLU A 181 13.56 8.10 0.85
CA GLU A 181 12.43 7.55 0.10
C GLU A 181 12.20 6.08 0.46
N ALA A 182 13.24 5.25 0.55
CA ALA A 182 13.10 3.86 0.99
C ALA A 182 12.50 3.74 2.39
N MET A 183 12.90 4.62 3.31
CA MET A 183 12.38 4.62 4.68
C MET A 183 10.90 5.01 4.72
N GLN A 184 10.53 6.07 4.00
CA GLN A 184 9.14 6.52 3.88
C GLN A 184 8.26 5.45 3.24
N GLN A 185 8.73 4.79 2.17
CA GLN A 185 8.00 3.71 1.53
C GLN A 185 7.76 2.52 2.48
N ALA A 186 8.72 2.19 3.35
CA ALA A 186 8.54 1.14 4.35
C ALA A 186 7.48 1.51 5.39
N ILE A 187 7.43 2.78 5.82
CA ILE A 187 6.40 3.30 6.73
C ILE A 187 5.03 3.25 6.05
N HIS A 188 4.92 3.75 4.81
CA HIS A 188 3.66 3.70 4.06
C HIS A 188 3.17 2.26 3.82
N GLU A 189 4.08 1.30 3.59
CA GLU A 189 3.71 -0.13 3.47
C GLU A 189 3.34 -0.75 4.83
N TYR A 190 3.89 -0.23 5.94
CA TYR A 190 3.52 -0.69 7.28
C TYR A 190 2.09 -0.23 7.67
N ASP A 191 1.77 1.03 7.34
CA ASP A 191 0.50 1.71 7.67
C ASP A 191 -0.65 1.37 6.70
N THR A 192 -0.37 0.65 5.61
CA THR A 192 -1.39 0.23 4.64
C THR A 192 -1.50 -1.28 4.56
N GLU A 193 -2.68 -1.77 4.21
CA GLU A 193 -2.89 -3.20 4.02
C GLU A 193 -2.22 -3.72 2.74
N LYS A 194 -1.83 -4.99 2.78
CA LYS A 194 -1.37 -5.74 1.61
C LYS A 194 -2.20 -7.01 1.47
N ASN A 195 -2.98 -7.07 0.40
CA ASN A 195 -3.97 -8.11 0.21
C ASN A 195 -3.66 -8.92 -1.05
N VAL A 196 -4.23 -10.11 -1.18
CA VAL A 196 -4.01 -10.95 -2.37
C VAL A 196 -5.24 -11.79 -2.70
N TRP A 197 -5.56 -11.90 -3.99
CA TRP A 197 -6.55 -12.86 -4.48
C TRP A 197 -5.91 -14.23 -4.75
N MET A 198 -6.57 -15.29 -4.31
CA MET A 198 -6.14 -16.67 -4.51
C MET A 198 -7.29 -17.52 -5.07
N TRP A 199 -7.17 -17.89 -6.34
CA TRP A 199 -8.24 -18.56 -7.10
C TRP A 199 -8.18 -20.09 -7.10
N LYS A 200 -7.00 -20.64 -6.80
CA LYS A 200 -6.69 -22.07 -6.83
C LYS A 200 -6.89 -22.70 -5.45
N SER A 201 -7.29 -23.96 -5.42
CA SER A 201 -7.49 -24.72 -4.19
C SER A 201 -6.24 -25.51 -3.78
N GLU A 202 -5.37 -25.82 -4.74
CA GLU A 202 -4.12 -26.58 -4.51
C GLU A 202 -3.22 -25.94 -3.42
N PRO A 203 -3.05 -24.60 -3.36
CA PRO A 203 -2.33 -23.95 -2.26
C PRO A 203 -2.91 -24.23 -0.85
N VAL A 204 -4.20 -24.55 -0.77
CA VAL A 204 -4.90 -24.89 0.48
C VAL A 204 -4.78 -26.38 0.79
N THR A 205 -4.99 -27.24 -0.20
CA THR A 205 -5.11 -28.69 0.01
C THR A 205 -3.79 -29.44 -0.02
N GLU A 206 -2.80 -28.93 -0.77
CA GLU A 206 -1.53 -29.63 -1.01
C GLU A 206 -0.33 -28.89 -0.41
N GLU A 207 -0.41 -27.55 -0.34
CA GLU A 207 0.74 -26.67 -0.03
C GLU A 207 0.45 -25.68 1.12
N ALA A 208 -0.45 -26.02 2.05
CA ALA A 208 -0.94 -25.10 3.08
C ALA A 208 0.18 -24.38 3.85
N GLN A 209 1.11 -25.14 4.42
CA GLN A 209 2.20 -24.56 5.23
C GLN A 209 3.11 -23.66 4.41
N GLU A 210 3.48 -24.06 3.19
CA GLU A 210 4.34 -23.25 2.33
C GLU A 210 3.64 -21.96 1.91
N THR A 211 2.35 -22.05 1.58
CA THR A 211 1.51 -20.90 1.23
C THR A 211 1.45 -19.90 2.37
N ILE A 212 1.18 -20.35 3.61
CA ILE A 212 1.12 -19.46 4.77
C ILE A 212 2.48 -18.83 5.07
N VAL A 213 3.57 -19.58 5.02
CA VAL A 213 4.93 -19.03 5.21
C VAL A 213 5.21 -17.93 4.20
N PHE A 214 4.91 -18.17 2.91
CA PHE A 214 5.10 -17.14 1.89
C PHE A 214 4.26 -15.89 2.17
N LEU A 215 2.96 -16.04 2.48
CA LEU A 215 2.07 -14.91 2.73
C LEU A 215 2.54 -14.08 3.95
N ALA A 216 2.99 -14.75 5.01
CA ALA A 216 3.51 -14.11 6.22
C ALA A 216 4.82 -13.37 5.95
N GLU A 217 5.77 -13.98 5.22
CA GLU A 217 7.02 -13.33 4.79
C GLU A 217 6.78 -12.10 3.91
N GLN A 218 5.69 -12.08 3.15
CA GLN A 218 5.29 -10.93 2.36
C GLN A 218 4.44 -9.91 3.13
N HIS A 219 4.15 -10.15 4.41
CA HIS A 219 3.29 -9.31 5.26
C HIS A 219 1.89 -9.10 4.68
N VAL A 220 1.28 -10.16 4.15
CA VAL A 220 -0.12 -10.12 3.71
C VAL A 220 -1.03 -9.98 4.92
N THR A 221 -1.98 -9.04 4.85
CA THR A 221 -2.98 -8.79 5.88
C THR A 221 -4.29 -9.52 5.58
N HIS A 222 -4.78 -9.44 4.34
CA HIS A 222 -6.02 -10.12 3.93
C HIS A 222 -5.79 -11.04 2.73
N LEU A 223 -6.34 -12.25 2.84
CA LEU A 223 -6.36 -13.25 1.77
C LEU A 223 -7.80 -13.41 1.26
N TYR A 224 -8.02 -13.06 -0.01
CA TYR A 224 -9.26 -13.31 -0.72
C TYR A 224 -9.18 -14.69 -1.37
N LEU A 225 -9.57 -15.73 -0.62
CA LEU A 225 -9.46 -17.12 -1.02
C LEU A 225 -10.75 -17.60 -1.67
N ARG A 226 -10.68 -18.04 -2.94
CA ARG A 226 -11.85 -18.59 -3.64
C ARG A 226 -12.41 -19.77 -2.85
N PHE A 227 -13.63 -19.60 -2.36
CA PHE A 227 -14.34 -20.67 -1.69
C PHE A 227 -14.75 -21.73 -2.72
N ASP A 228 -14.42 -22.99 -2.48
CA ASP A 228 -14.79 -24.16 -3.26
C ASP A 228 -15.46 -25.20 -2.33
N PRO A 229 -16.75 -25.52 -2.52
CA PRO A 229 -17.47 -26.45 -1.66
C PRO A 229 -16.98 -27.90 -1.77
N HIS A 230 -16.07 -28.21 -2.70
CA HIS A 230 -15.46 -29.54 -2.82
C HIS A 230 -14.21 -29.71 -1.96
N VAL A 231 -13.58 -28.62 -1.52
CA VAL A 231 -12.48 -28.68 -0.54
C VAL A 231 -13.06 -29.12 0.80
N SER A 232 -12.36 -30.01 1.50
CA SER A 232 -12.88 -30.57 2.74
C SER A 232 -12.93 -29.52 3.86
N THR A 233 -13.81 -29.72 4.83
CA THR A 233 -13.87 -28.86 6.02
C THR A 233 -12.55 -28.89 6.79
N GLU A 234 -11.86 -30.04 6.84
CA GLU A 234 -10.58 -30.21 7.54
C GLU A 234 -9.44 -29.44 6.86
N ASP A 235 -9.39 -29.43 5.53
CA ASP A 235 -8.38 -28.67 4.78
C ASP A 235 -8.55 -27.16 5.00
N TYR A 236 -9.78 -26.65 4.91
CA TYR A 236 -10.04 -25.24 5.21
C TYR A 236 -9.77 -24.91 6.68
N GLU A 237 -10.16 -25.77 7.62
CA GLU A 237 -9.94 -25.54 9.04
C GLU A 237 -8.45 -25.45 9.36
N THR A 238 -7.65 -26.36 8.81
CA THR A 238 -6.19 -26.36 8.95
C THR A 238 -5.59 -25.09 8.35
N PHE A 239 -5.94 -24.78 7.11
CA PHE A 239 -5.36 -23.64 6.39
C PHE A 239 -5.69 -22.30 7.05
N ILE A 240 -6.97 -22.07 7.39
CA ILE A 240 -7.41 -20.79 7.97
C ILE A 240 -6.86 -20.63 9.39
N THR A 241 -6.73 -21.71 10.15
CA THR A 241 -6.07 -21.65 11.47
C THR A 241 -4.62 -21.20 11.34
N LEU A 242 -3.86 -21.81 10.42
CA LEU A 242 -2.46 -21.42 10.16
C LEU A 242 -2.35 -19.97 9.68
N ALA A 243 -3.27 -19.52 8.82
CA ALA A 243 -3.32 -18.12 8.36
C ALA A 243 -3.53 -17.16 9.54
N ASN A 244 -4.54 -17.41 10.37
CA ASN A 244 -4.85 -16.57 11.53
C ASN A 244 -3.73 -16.56 12.58
N GLU A 245 -2.98 -17.64 12.75
CA GLU A 245 -1.78 -17.69 13.61
C GLU A 245 -0.65 -16.77 13.11
N GLN A 246 -0.68 -16.39 11.83
CA GLN A 246 0.22 -15.40 11.21
C GLN A 246 -0.46 -14.05 10.99
N GLU A 247 -1.60 -13.79 11.65
CA GLU A 247 -2.38 -12.55 11.52
C GLU A 247 -2.91 -12.29 10.09
N ILE A 248 -3.00 -13.34 9.27
CA ILE A 248 -3.57 -13.27 7.92
C ILE A 248 -5.06 -13.57 8.00
N THR A 249 -5.87 -12.57 7.73
CA THR A 249 -7.32 -12.66 7.78
C THR A 249 -7.87 -13.25 6.47
N VAL A 250 -8.69 -14.31 6.55
CA VAL A 250 -9.19 -15.02 5.36
C VAL A 250 -10.64 -14.68 5.06
N HIS A 251 -10.88 -14.19 3.85
CA HIS A 251 -12.19 -13.88 3.29
C HIS A 251 -12.54 -14.88 2.19
N ALA A 252 -13.78 -15.35 2.18
CA ALA A 252 -14.29 -16.22 1.12
C ALA A 252 -14.55 -15.39 -0.15
N LEU A 253 -13.68 -15.55 -1.14
CA LEU A 253 -13.84 -14.98 -2.48
C LEU A 253 -14.86 -15.80 -3.29
N MET A 254 -15.79 -15.11 -3.93
CA MET A 254 -16.82 -15.73 -4.75
C MET A 254 -17.37 -14.77 -5.79
N GLY A 255 -17.79 -15.31 -6.93
CA GLY A 255 -18.20 -14.47 -8.04
C GLY A 255 -18.83 -15.23 -9.19
N SER A 256 -19.74 -14.57 -9.89
CA SER A 256 -20.23 -14.98 -11.21
C SER A 256 -20.85 -13.76 -11.89
N PRO A 257 -20.59 -13.53 -13.19
CA PRO A 257 -21.25 -12.45 -13.94
C PRO A 257 -22.78 -12.49 -13.84
N LEU A 258 -23.36 -13.70 -13.81
CA LEU A 258 -24.81 -13.88 -13.72
C LEU A 258 -25.38 -13.35 -12.39
N TRP A 259 -24.61 -13.31 -11.30
CA TRP A 259 -25.13 -12.80 -10.03
C TRP A 259 -25.44 -11.31 -10.07
N GLY A 260 -24.90 -10.58 -11.04
CA GLY A 260 -25.24 -9.18 -11.30
C GLY A 260 -26.56 -9.00 -12.07
N THR A 261 -27.31 -10.07 -12.34
CA THR A 261 -28.62 -9.98 -13.00
C THR A 261 -29.75 -10.22 -12.00
N SER A 262 -30.92 -9.64 -12.30
CA SER A 262 -32.12 -9.80 -11.48
C SER A 262 -32.54 -11.28 -11.35
N GLU A 263 -32.34 -12.08 -12.40
CA GLU A 263 -32.71 -13.49 -12.45
C GLU A 263 -31.87 -14.39 -11.52
N ARG A 264 -30.60 -14.03 -11.27
CA ARG A 264 -29.63 -14.96 -10.66
C ARG A 264 -28.91 -14.39 -9.43
N SER A 265 -29.31 -13.23 -8.94
CA SER A 265 -28.80 -12.64 -7.69
C SER A 265 -28.95 -13.57 -6.47
N ASP A 266 -30.03 -14.36 -6.38
CA ASP A 266 -30.25 -15.35 -5.31
C ASP A 266 -29.18 -16.47 -5.26
N ASP A 267 -28.41 -16.68 -6.33
CA ASP A 267 -27.31 -17.65 -6.29
C ASP A 267 -26.13 -17.16 -5.44
N ALA A 268 -25.92 -15.84 -5.35
CA ALA A 268 -24.97 -15.27 -4.41
C ALA A 268 -25.38 -15.59 -2.96
N HIS A 269 -26.68 -15.48 -2.63
CA HIS A 269 -27.19 -15.87 -1.31
C HIS A 269 -26.95 -17.34 -0.99
N LYS A 270 -27.19 -18.23 -1.96
CA LYS A 270 -26.90 -19.66 -1.81
C LYS A 270 -25.42 -19.90 -1.53
N ARG A 271 -24.53 -19.17 -2.19
CA ARG A 271 -23.08 -19.28 -1.96
C ARG A 271 -22.68 -18.78 -0.57
N VAL A 272 -23.21 -17.64 -0.13
CA VAL A 272 -23.01 -17.11 1.23
C VAL A 272 -23.46 -18.13 2.29
N ASN A 273 -24.60 -18.80 2.09
CA ASN A 273 -25.08 -19.81 3.02
C ASN A 273 -24.15 -21.03 3.13
N LEU A 274 -23.44 -21.40 2.06
CA LEU A 274 -22.45 -22.48 2.13
C LEU A 274 -21.26 -22.10 3.02
N VAL A 275 -20.79 -20.85 2.93
CA VAL A 275 -19.72 -20.34 3.81
C VAL A 275 -20.21 -20.26 5.26
N ALA A 276 -21.41 -19.73 5.50
CA ALA A 276 -22.00 -19.71 6.84
C ALA A 276 -22.17 -21.13 7.43
N THR A 277 -22.55 -22.10 6.59
CA THR A 277 -22.65 -23.51 6.99
C THR A 277 -21.29 -24.09 7.35
N TYR A 278 -20.24 -23.76 6.60
CA TYR A 278 -18.87 -24.13 6.95
C TYR A 278 -18.48 -23.51 8.30
N ASN A 279 -18.62 -22.20 8.47
CA ASN A 279 -18.27 -21.49 9.71
C ASN A 279 -18.97 -22.07 10.94
N SER A 280 -20.24 -22.51 10.80
CA SER A 280 -21.00 -23.12 11.91
C SER A 280 -20.45 -24.46 12.41
N LYS A 281 -19.52 -25.08 11.68
CA LYS A 281 -18.95 -26.41 11.99
C LYS A 281 -17.53 -26.36 12.53
N VAL A 282 -16.88 -25.21 12.48
CA VAL A 282 -15.47 -25.03 12.85
C VAL A 282 -15.34 -24.03 14.00
N SER A 283 -14.16 -24.01 14.63
CA SER A 283 -13.85 -23.02 15.67
C SER A 283 -13.70 -21.62 15.07
N GLU A 284 -13.84 -20.56 15.88
CA GLU A 284 -13.69 -19.16 15.45
C GLU A 284 -12.35 -18.90 14.74
N LYS A 285 -11.27 -19.53 15.19
CA LYS A 285 -9.93 -19.43 14.58
C LYS A 285 -9.83 -20.02 13.17
N ALA A 286 -10.83 -20.77 12.73
CA ALA A 286 -10.87 -21.47 11.45
C ALA A 286 -11.98 -20.93 10.52
N GLN A 287 -12.66 -19.85 10.92
CA GLN A 287 -13.77 -19.28 10.16
C GLN A 287 -13.27 -18.31 9.09
N PHE A 288 -14.00 -18.25 7.97
CA PHE A 288 -13.91 -17.09 7.08
C PHE A 288 -14.56 -15.90 7.78
N VAL A 289 -13.85 -14.78 7.92
CA VAL A 289 -14.40 -13.60 8.60
C VAL A 289 -15.26 -12.74 7.67
N GLY A 290 -15.08 -12.90 6.36
CA GLY A 290 -15.71 -12.04 5.38
C GLY A 290 -15.99 -12.70 4.04
N ILE A 291 -16.78 -12.01 3.22
CA ILE A 291 -17.10 -12.37 1.83
C ILE A 291 -16.50 -11.30 0.92
N HIS A 292 -15.76 -11.73 -0.10
CA HIS A 292 -15.30 -10.85 -1.16
C HIS A 292 -16.00 -11.21 -2.47
N PHE A 293 -16.86 -10.33 -2.97
CA PHE A 293 -17.62 -10.55 -4.19
C PHE A 293 -16.85 -10.09 -5.43
N ASP A 294 -16.71 -10.98 -6.41
CA ASP A 294 -16.20 -10.68 -7.75
C ASP A 294 -17.31 -10.89 -8.79
N VAL A 295 -18.20 -9.90 -8.90
CA VAL A 295 -19.42 -9.98 -9.73
C VAL A 295 -19.28 -9.02 -10.91
N GLU A 296 -18.98 -9.58 -12.09
CA GLU A 296 -18.62 -8.84 -13.29
C GLU A 296 -19.67 -8.97 -14.43
N PRO A 297 -20.89 -8.42 -14.29
CA PRO A 297 -21.96 -8.60 -15.29
C PRO A 297 -21.65 -7.91 -16.62
N TYR A 298 -20.65 -7.02 -16.67
CA TYR A 298 -20.15 -6.41 -17.90
C TYR A 298 -19.48 -7.40 -18.86
N SER A 299 -19.22 -8.63 -18.42
CA SER A 299 -18.77 -9.72 -19.30
C SER A 299 -19.93 -10.43 -20.02
N LEU A 300 -21.19 -10.12 -19.70
CA LEU A 300 -22.38 -10.69 -20.36
C LEU A 300 -22.78 -9.86 -21.58
N ASP A 301 -23.29 -10.54 -22.62
CA ASP A 301 -23.82 -9.90 -23.84
C ASP A 301 -24.87 -8.81 -23.55
N GLN A 302 -25.65 -8.98 -22.47
CA GLN A 302 -26.68 -8.03 -22.04
C GLN A 302 -26.10 -6.63 -21.79
N TRP A 303 -24.84 -6.53 -21.35
CA TRP A 303 -24.16 -5.25 -21.14
C TRP A 303 -24.06 -4.43 -22.43
N ASP A 304 -23.78 -5.08 -23.55
CA ASP A 304 -23.67 -4.43 -24.86
C ASP A 304 -25.04 -4.22 -25.51
N VAL A 305 -25.99 -5.13 -25.30
CA VAL A 305 -27.34 -5.05 -25.87
C VAL A 305 -28.19 -3.96 -25.21
N ASN A 306 -28.15 -3.87 -23.88
CA ASN A 306 -28.92 -2.88 -23.12
C ASN A 306 -28.18 -2.48 -21.84
N LYS A 307 -27.08 -1.74 -22.00
CA LYS A 307 -26.22 -1.24 -20.93
C LYS A 307 -26.99 -0.59 -19.78
N LYS A 308 -28.00 0.23 -20.10
CA LYS A 308 -28.83 0.91 -19.10
C LYS A 308 -29.53 -0.08 -18.15
N GLU A 309 -30.14 -1.13 -18.71
CA GLU A 309 -30.81 -2.14 -17.89
C GLU A 309 -29.78 -3.01 -17.14
N ALA A 310 -28.66 -3.37 -17.79
CA ALA A 310 -27.60 -4.14 -17.14
C ALA A 310 -27.00 -3.41 -15.90
N ILE A 311 -26.75 -2.11 -16.01
CA ILE A 311 -26.29 -1.27 -14.88
C ILE A 311 -27.33 -1.28 -13.74
N LYS A 312 -28.60 -1.10 -14.08
CA LYS A 312 -29.70 -1.09 -13.10
C LYS A 312 -29.83 -2.45 -12.39
N GLU A 313 -29.77 -3.56 -13.14
CA GLU A 313 -29.85 -4.90 -12.57
C GLU A 313 -28.65 -5.19 -11.66
N TRP A 314 -27.45 -4.76 -12.04
CA TRP A 314 -26.25 -4.97 -11.23
C TRP A 314 -26.35 -4.27 -9.88
N ARG A 315 -26.75 -2.99 -9.88
CA ARG A 315 -27.02 -2.24 -8.65
C ARG A 315 -28.01 -2.98 -7.75
N GLN A 316 -29.16 -3.37 -8.31
CA GLN A 316 -30.22 -4.06 -7.56
C GLN A 316 -29.76 -5.41 -7.01
N ALA A 317 -28.96 -6.15 -7.78
CA ALA A 317 -28.39 -7.41 -7.32
C ALA A 317 -27.42 -7.20 -6.15
N ALA A 318 -26.53 -6.21 -6.24
CA ALA A 318 -25.60 -5.87 -5.17
C ALA A 318 -26.32 -5.44 -3.89
N GLU A 319 -27.35 -4.59 -4.02
CA GLU A 319 -28.24 -4.18 -2.93
C GLU A 319 -28.97 -5.36 -2.28
N SER A 320 -29.07 -6.51 -2.97
CA SER A 320 -29.62 -7.75 -2.43
C SER A 320 -28.56 -8.60 -1.72
N TYR A 321 -27.43 -8.92 -2.38
CA TYR A 321 -26.49 -9.90 -1.83
C TYR A 321 -25.49 -9.33 -0.80
N VAL A 322 -25.13 -8.04 -0.88
CA VAL A 322 -24.19 -7.43 0.07
C VAL A 322 -24.80 -7.36 1.48
N PRO A 323 -26.01 -6.77 1.67
CA PRO A 323 -26.64 -6.78 2.99
C PRO A 323 -26.92 -8.21 3.49
N TYR A 324 -27.29 -9.13 2.60
CA TYR A 324 -27.55 -10.52 2.96
C TYR A 324 -26.33 -11.22 3.60
N ALA A 325 -25.13 -10.97 3.08
CA ALA A 325 -23.89 -11.45 3.67
C ALA A 325 -23.59 -10.74 5.00
N ARG A 326 -23.73 -9.41 5.06
CA ARG A 326 -23.50 -8.63 6.28
C ARG A 326 -24.41 -9.04 7.43
N GLU A 327 -25.69 -9.29 7.18
CA GLU A 327 -26.67 -9.76 8.17
C GLU A 327 -26.30 -11.13 8.78
N ARG A 328 -25.40 -11.89 8.15
CA ARG A 328 -24.86 -13.16 8.65
C ARG A 328 -23.54 -13.00 9.41
N GLY A 329 -23.11 -11.77 9.65
CA GLY A 329 -21.91 -11.44 10.44
C GLY A 329 -20.61 -11.38 9.64
N PHE A 330 -20.68 -11.39 8.30
CA PHE A 330 -19.50 -11.25 7.46
C PHE A 330 -19.14 -9.77 7.25
N VAL A 331 -17.85 -9.47 7.27
CA VAL A 331 -17.31 -8.26 6.60
C VAL A 331 -17.43 -8.47 5.09
N VAL A 332 -17.97 -7.51 4.36
CA VAL A 332 -18.26 -7.65 2.93
C VAL A 332 -17.49 -6.64 2.10
N GLY A 333 -16.76 -7.13 1.11
CA GLY A 333 -16.17 -6.29 0.07
C GLY A 333 -16.47 -6.79 -1.33
N SER A 334 -16.21 -5.93 -2.32
CA SER A 334 -16.40 -6.24 -3.73
C SER A 334 -15.19 -5.81 -4.57
N ALA A 335 -14.82 -6.62 -5.55
CA ALA A 335 -13.94 -6.21 -6.64
C ALA A 335 -14.75 -5.38 -7.64
N LEU A 336 -14.26 -4.18 -7.95
CA LEU A 336 -14.95 -3.25 -8.84
C LEU A 336 -14.01 -2.81 -9.98
N PRO A 337 -14.50 -2.68 -11.22
CA PRO A 337 -13.68 -2.14 -12.28
C PRO A 337 -13.42 -0.64 -12.04
N PHE A 338 -12.22 -0.18 -12.37
CA PHE A 338 -11.81 1.24 -12.23
C PHE A 338 -12.64 2.24 -13.04
N TRP A 339 -13.49 1.78 -13.96
CA TRP A 339 -14.15 2.64 -14.94
C TRP A 339 -15.62 2.92 -14.60
N LEU A 340 -16.10 2.56 -13.41
CA LEU A 340 -17.51 2.79 -13.02
C LEU A 340 -17.90 4.27 -12.96
N ASP A 341 -16.94 5.17 -12.76
CA ASP A 341 -17.13 6.62 -12.73
C ASP A 341 -17.08 7.27 -14.14
N ASN A 342 -16.77 6.49 -15.18
CA ASN A 342 -16.57 7.02 -16.52
C ASN A 342 -17.89 7.42 -17.20
N LYS A 343 -17.79 8.09 -18.36
CA LYS A 343 -18.98 8.56 -19.13
C LYS A 343 -19.87 7.46 -19.69
N GLU A 344 -19.31 6.27 -19.96
CA GLU A 344 -20.08 5.14 -20.48
C GLU A 344 -21.10 4.62 -19.47
N VAL A 345 -20.78 4.71 -18.19
CA VAL A 345 -21.64 4.31 -17.06
C VAL A 345 -22.42 5.51 -16.51
N SER A 346 -21.73 6.61 -16.19
CA SER A 346 -22.32 7.78 -15.52
C SER A 346 -23.41 8.50 -16.32
N GLN A 347 -23.47 8.33 -17.65
CA GLN A 347 -24.60 8.82 -18.44
C GLN A 347 -25.92 8.12 -18.10
N TYR A 348 -25.86 6.89 -17.57
CA TYR A 348 -27.02 6.12 -17.11
C TYR A 348 -27.18 6.22 -15.61
N ASP A 349 -26.06 6.19 -14.88
CA ASP A 349 -26.03 6.16 -13.43
C ASP A 349 -24.73 6.78 -12.87
N PRO A 350 -24.71 8.09 -12.58
CA PRO A 350 -23.50 8.81 -12.17
C PRO A 350 -23.03 8.49 -10.75
N GLU A 351 -23.91 7.95 -9.90
CA GLU A 351 -23.58 7.67 -8.50
C GLU A 351 -23.24 6.19 -8.27
N LEU A 352 -23.29 5.35 -9.32
CA LEU A 352 -23.10 3.91 -9.20
C LEU A 352 -21.85 3.51 -8.41
N TYR A 353 -20.69 4.08 -8.76
CA TYR A 353 -19.42 3.73 -8.09
C TYR A 353 -19.44 4.09 -6.60
N LYS A 354 -20.03 5.24 -6.24
CA LYS A 354 -20.18 5.69 -4.86
C LYS A 354 -21.12 4.80 -4.08
N ASP A 355 -22.25 4.45 -4.67
CA ASP A 355 -23.23 3.57 -4.06
C ASP A 355 -22.62 2.18 -3.81
N PHE A 356 -21.75 1.67 -4.71
CA PHE A 356 -20.99 0.46 -4.44
C PHE A 356 -19.99 0.61 -3.28
N ILE A 357 -19.27 1.73 -3.20
CA ILE A 357 -18.33 2.02 -2.10
C ILE A 357 -19.08 2.12 -0.75
N ASP A 358 -20.24 2.76 -0.73
CA ASP A 358 -21.05 2.93 0.47
C ASP A 358 -21.75 1.64 0.90
N LEU A 359 -22.18 0.83 -0.07
CA LEU A 359 -22.84 -0.44 0.17
C LEU A 359 -21.91 -1.48 0.82
N ASN A 360 -20.61 -1.45 0.52
CA ASN A 360 -19.62 -2.40 1.01
C ASN A 360 -18.85 -1.85 2.23
N ASP A 361 -18.27 -2.76 3.03
CA ASP A 361 -17.39 -2.40 4.13
C ASP A 361 -16.01 -1.97 3.61
N TYR A 362 -15.58 -2.54 2.48
CA TYR A 362 -14.41 -2.15 1.69
C TYR A 362 -14.62 -2.50 0.21
N VAL A 363 -13.84 -1.92 -0.70
CA VAL A 363 -13.84 -2.26 -2.12
C VAL A 363 -12.42 -2.42 -2.62
N SER A 364 -12.23 -3.30 -3.60
CA SER A 364 -10.95 -3.45 -4.29
C SER A 364 -11.13 -2.99 -5.73
N ILE A 365 -10.55 -1.84 -6.07
CA ILE A 365 -10.62 -1.26 -7.41
C ILE A 365 -9.60 -1.96 -8.29
N MET A 366 -10.05 -2.62 -9.34
CA MET A 366 -9.19 -3.30 -10.32
C MET A 366 -8.48 -2.28 -11.23
N ALA A 367 -7.58 -1.50 -10.64
CA ALA A 367 -6.80 -0.45 -11.27
C ALA A 367 -5.61 -1.03 -12.07
N TYR A 368 -5.91 -2.00 -12.94
CA TYR A 368 -4.92 -2.81 -13.64
C TYR A 368 -4.12 -1.99 -14.65
N ARG A 369 -3.01 -1.47 -14.18
CA ARG A 369 -1.93 -0.83 -14.95
C ARG A 369 -0.59 -1.26 -14.37
N ASP A 370 0.46 -1.20 -15.18
CA ASP A 370 1.82 -1.53 -14.77
C ASP A 370 2.67 -0.29 -14.40
N THR A 371 2.05 0.90 -14.38
CA THR A 371 2.71 2.18 -14.10
C THR A 371 1.92 2.94 -13.04
N ALA A 372 2.58 3.38 -11.98
CA ALA A 372 1.98 4.03 -10.82
C ALA A 372 1.42 5.43 -11.16
N LEU A 373 2.23 6.28 -11.79
CA LEU A 373 1.97 7.71 -11.98
C LEU A 373 1.81 8.10 -13.45
N GLY A 374 1.09 9.20 -13.68
CA GLY A 374 0.89 9.79 -15.02
C GLY A 374 -0.52 9.58 -15.56
N SER A 375 -0.68 9.80 -16.87
CA SER A 375 -1.98 9.58 -17.52
C SER A 375 -2.22 8.08 -17.70
N ASN A 376 -3.43 7.61 -17.39
CA ASN A 376 -3.81 6.20 -17.51
C ASN A 376 -2.91 5.26 -16.67
N SER A 377 -2.40 5.78 -15.55
CA SER A 377 -1.64 5.08 -14.52
C SER A 377 -2.56 4.53 -13.43
N ILE A 378 -2.03 3.67 -12.55
CA ILE A 378 -2.76 3.11 -11.40
C ILE A 378 -3.40 4.22 -10.57
N THR A 379 -2.65 5.24 -10.17
CA THR A 379 -3.20 6.32 -9.33
C THR A 379 -4.26 7.12 -10.07
N SER A 380 -4.04 7.46 -11.34
CA SER A 380 -4.98 8.29 -12.11
C SER A 380 -6.35 7.65 -12.33
N ILE A 381 -6.43 6.31 -12.34
CA ILE A 381 -7.67 5.57 -12.58
C ILE A 381 -8.35 5.10 -11.29
N ALA A 382 -7.72 5.29 -10.13
CA ALA A 382 -8.30 4.98 -8.82
C ALA A 382 -8.56 6.24 -7.98
N ASP A 383 -8.12 7.41 -8.45
CA ASP A 383 -8.17 8.68 -7.71
C ASP A 383 -9.60 9.04 -7.28
N GLY A 384 -10.58 8.86 -8.18
CA GLY A 384 -11.98 9.17 -7.90
C GLY A 384 -12.56 8.34 -6.76
N GLU A 385 -12.28 7.03 -6.76
CA GLU A 385 -12.73 6.10 -5.74
C GLU A 385 -12.04 6.35 -4.40
N VAL A 386 -10.70 6.48 -4.40
CA VAL A 386 -9.93 6.72 -3.17
C VAL A 386 -10.32 8.06 -2.54
N ALA A 387 -10.51 9.12 -3.33
CA ALA A 387 -10.97 10.41 -2.83
C ALA A 387 -12.41 10.34 -2.27
N TYR A 388 -13.28 9.50 -2.84
CA TYR A 388 -14.64 9.33 -2.35
C TYR A 388 -14.73 8.49 -1.06
N GLY A 389 -13.88 7.46 -0.93
CA GLY A 389 -13.96 6.46 0.14
C GLY A 389 -14.06 7.04 1.56
N GLY A 390 -13.49 8.23 1.79
CA GLY A 390 -13.69 9.08 2.98
C GLY A 390 -13.08 8.54 4.29
N ARG A 391 -13.07 7.22 4.48
CA ARG A 391 -12.38 6.44 5.51
C ARG A 391 -11.84 5.19 4.83
N GLU A 392 -10.70 4.69 5.27
CA GLU A 392 -9.90 3.59 4.70
C GLU A 392 -10.77 2.42 4.22
N LYS A 393 -11.24 2.50 2.97
CA LYS A 393 -12.20 1.55 2.38
C LYS A 393 -11.73 1.03 1.03
N VAL A 394 -10.84 1.76 0.37
CA VAL A 394 -10.50 1.53 -1.03
C VAL A 394 -9.14 0.87 -1.11
N GLU A 395 -9.14 -0.35 -1.60
CA GLU A 395 -7.94 -1.11 -1.90
C GLU A 395 -7.68 -1.03 -3.40
N ILE A 396 -6.41 -0.92 -3.79
CA ILE A 396 -6.02 -0.78 -5.19
C ILE A 396 -5.48 -2.11 -5.71
N GLY A 397 -6.22 -2.72 -6.62
CA GLY A 397 -5.87 -3.96 -7.30
C GLY A 397 -4.85 -3.76 -8.41
N ILE A 398 -3.78 -4.56 -8.39
CA ILE A 398 -2.79 -4.67 -9.49
C ILE A 398 -2.81 -6.07 -10.10
N GLU A 399 -2.48 -6.17 -11.39
CA GLU A 399 -2.49 -7.43 -12.15
C GLU A 399 -1.08 -7.93 -12.45
N LEU A 400 -0.82 -9.21 -12.22
CA LEU A 400 0.43 -9.91 -12.50
C LEU A 400 0.27 -10.93 -13.64
N LYS A 401 -0.96 -11.37 -13.94
CA LYS A 401 -1.22 -12.34 -15.01
C LYS A 401 -0.96 -11.73 -16.38
N PRO A 402 -0.47 -12.53 -17.34
CA PRO A 402 -0.37 -12.09 -18.73
C PRO A 402 -1.67 -11.51 -19.26
N TYR A 403 -1.59 -10.31 -19.83
CA TYR A 403 -2.73 -9.64 -20.44
C TYR A 403 -2.44 -9.32 -21.91
N LYS A 404 -3.49 -9.15 -22.71
CA LYS A 404 -3.35 -8.88 -24.16
C LYS A 404 -2.70 -7.52 -24.45
N VAL A 405 -2.84 -6.59 -23.53
CA VAL A 405 -2.37 -5.21 -23.63
C VAL A 405 -1.25 -5.04 -22.62
N ASP A 406 -0.10 -4.57 -23.08
CA ASP A 406 1.19 -4.58 -22.37
C ASP A 406 1.21 -3.73 -21.10
N TYR A 407 0.48 -2.62 -21.07
CA TYR A 407 0.43 -1.71 -19.92
C TYR A 407 -0.57 -2.11 -18.82
N VAL A 408 -1.33 -3.21 -18.99
CA VAL A 408 -2.40 -3.59 -18.03
C VAL A 408 -1.86 -4.38 -16.84
N SER A 409 -0.73 -5.05 -17.01
CA SER A 409 -0.24 -6.05 -16.07
C SER A 409 1.28 -5.97 -15.91
N PHE A 410 1.76 -6.30 -14.72
CA PHE A 410 3.17 -6.52 -14.41
C PHE A 410 3.71 -7.87 -14.91
N SER A 411 2.96 -8.59 -15.74
CA SER A 411 3.47 -9.75 -16.47
C SER A 411 4.72 -9.38 -17.27
N GLY A 412 5.79 -10.15 -17.09
CA GLY A 412 7.08 -9.88 -17.73
C GLY A 412 7.93 -8.78 -17.09
N LYS A 413 7.41 -8.06 -16.07
CA LYS A 413 8.21 -7.18 -15.20
C LYS A 413 8.84 -7.96 -14.06
N SER A 414 10.00 -7.51 -13.59
CA SER A 414 10.62 -8.07 -12.40
C SER A 414 9.81 -7.75 -11.13
N LEU A 415 9.98 -8.57 -10.08
CA LEU A 415 9.36 -8.30 -8.78
C LEU A 415 9.80 -6.94 -8.22
N THR A 416 11.08 -6.57 -8.40
CA THR A 416 11.61 -5.26 -8.03
C THR A 416 10.86 -4.12 -8.70
N GLU A 417 10.60 -4.21 -10.00
CA GLU A 417 9.81 -3.19 -10.71
C GLU A 417 8.39 -3.10 -10.19
N THR A 418 7.72 -4.23 -9.95
CA THR A 418 6.38 -4.26 -9.35
C THR A 418 6.36 -3.56 -7.99
N GLU A 419 7.30 -3.90 -7.10
CA GLU A 419 7.39 -3.33 -5.75
C GLU A 419 7.70 -1.84 -5.74
N LEU A 420 8.54 -1.36 -6.67
CA LEU A 420 8.82 0.07 -6.81
C LEU A 420 7.59 0.85 -7.29
N GLU A 421 6.82 0.30 -8.24
CA GLU A 421 5.59 0.96 -8.70
C GLU A 421 4.49 0.94 -7.62
N THR A 422 4.28 -0.17 -6.90
CA THR A 422 3.30 -0.20 -5.79
C THR A 422 3.69 0.74 -4.65
N ALA A 423 4.97 0.88 -4.34
CA ALA A 423 5.44 1.85 -3.34
C ALA A 423 5.14 3.30 -3.74
N LYS A 424 5.27 3.64 -5.04
CA LYS A 424 4.88 4.96 -5.57
C LYS A 424 3.37 5.20 -5.46
N VAL A 425 2.54 4.17 -5.69
CA VAL A 425 1.08 4.28 -5.54
C VAL A 425 0.71 4.62 -4.10
N ARG A 426 1.28 3.90 -3.11
CA ARG A 426 1.04 4.20 -1.69
C ARG A 426 1.46 5.63 -1.35
N ARG A 427 2.69 5.99 -1.72
CA ARG A 427 3.22 7.33 -1.46
C ARG A 427 2.30 8.42 -2.01
N TYR A 428 1.85 8.28 -3.26
CA TYR A 428 0.96 9.26 -3.89
C TYR A 428 -0.30 9.55 -3.07
N PHE A 429 -0.98 8.51 -2.59
CA PHE A 429 -2.22 8.68 -1.84
C PHE A 429 -2.00 9.07 -0.37
N VAL A 430 -0.95 8.55 0.28
CA VAL A 430 -0.62 8.93 1.66
C VAL A 430 -0.20 10.39 1.74
N GLU A 431 0.67 10.86 0.84
CA GLU A 431 1.09 12.27 0.80
C GLU A 431 -0.02 13.22 0.37
N ALA A 432 -1.02 12.72 -0.37
CA ALA A 432 -2.23 13.47 -0.69
C ALA A 432 -3.25 13.51 0.47
N GLU A 433 -2.92 12.93 1.63
CA GLU A 433 -3.82 12.75 2.78
C GLU A 433 -5.15 12.08 2.38
N ALA A 434 -5.09 11.16 1.41
CA ALA A 434 -6.27 10.53 0.84
C ALA A 434 -6.79 9.43 1.78
N ALA A 435 -7.59 9.84 2.77
CA ALA A 435 -8.12 8.99 3.84
C ALA A 435 -8.94 7.77 3.38
N GLY A 436 -9.29 7.66 2.10
CA GLY A 436 -9.98 6.50 1.56
C GLY A 436 -9.05 5.31 1.24
N LEU A 437 -7.74 5.51 1.12
CA LEU A 437 -6.81 4.43 0.81
C LEU A 437 -6.74 3.46 2.00
N LYS A 438 -7.04 2.20 1.75
CA LYS A 438 -6.90 1.09 2.71
C LYS A 438 -5.65 0.27 2.46
N GLY A 439 -5.30 0.04 1.19
CA GLY A 439 -4.15 -0.80 0.85
C GLY A 439 -4.03 -1.15 -0.62
N ILE A 440 -3.14 -2.09 -0.91
CA ILE A 440 -2.89 -2.63 -2.26
C ILE A 440 -3.28 -4.10 -2.28
N THR A 441 -4.00 -4.53 -3.31
CA THR A 441 -4.36 -5.95 -3.53
C THR A 441 -3.66 -6.52 -4.77
N ILE A 442 -3.04 -7.68 -4.65
CA ILE A 442 -2.31 -8.34 -5.74
C ILE A 442 -3.19 -9.39 -6.42
N HIS A 443 -3.38 -9.27 -7.72
CA HIS A 443 -3.99 -10.29 -8.58
C HIS A 443 -2.88 -10.98 -9.40
N ASP A 444 -2.54 -12.24 -9.19
CA ASP A 444 -2.99 -13.14 -8.11
C ASP A 444 -1.82 -13.83 -7.41
N TYR A 445 -2.14 -14.57 -6.35
CA TYR A 445 -1.17 -15.35 -5.56
C TYR A 445 -0.26 -16.26 -6.42
N THR A 446 -0.82 -16.95 -7.43
CA THR A 446 -0.06 -17.93 -8.21
C THR A 446 1.04 -17.24 -8.99
N GLU A 447 0.70 -16.16 -9.70
CA GLU A 447 1.69 -15.41 -10.47
C GLU A 447 2.69 -14.68 -9.58
N TRP A 448 2.25 -14.22 -8.41
CA TRP A 448 3.14 -13.58 -7.45
C TRP A 448 4.17 -14.55 -6.86
N LYS A 449 3.72 -15.73 -6.43
CA LYS A 449 4.59 -16.80 -5.91
C LYS A 449 5.61 -17.26 -6.97
N ASN A 450 5.20 -17.35 -8.23
CA ASN A 450 6.08 -17.75 -9.35
C ASN A 450 7.14 -16.69 -9.72
N LYS A 451 7.03 -15.45 -9.23
CA LYS A 451 7.99 -14.37 -9.50
C LYS A 451 9.14 -14.30 -8.48
N GLN A 452 9.06 -15.03 -7.37
CA GLN A 452 10.19 -15.22 -6.44
C GLN A 452 11.20 -16.21 -7.02
#